data_AF-A0A962HAQ5-F1
#
_entry.id   AF-A0A962HAQ5-F1
#
_cell.length_a   1.000
_cell.length_b   1.000
_cell.length_c   1.000
_cell.angle_alpha   90.00
_cell.angle_beta   90.00
_cell.angle_gamma   90.00
#
_symmetry.space_group_name_H-M   'P 1'
#
loop_
_entity.id
_entity.type
_entity.pdbx_description
1 polymer ?
#
loop_
_entity_poly.entity_id
_entity_poly.type
_entity_poly.pdbx_seq_one_letter_code
_entity_poly.pdbx_strand_id
1 'polypeptide(L)'
;ALHAVDVQAVGLGEYGRPGNYFARQLKRWTEQYRASEIERIEAMEALIGWLEAHVPADDGAVALVHGDWRIDNLIFDAQTPRIRAVVDWELSTLGHPLSDLGYFCMALRLPRNPVIPGLAGIDRAELGIPSEAAIIARYAELSGRQPQHWPFILAFNFFRLAAIAQGVAKRATQGNASNTRAEEVGRMVPVVAALGMAAASEG
;
A
#
# COMPACT_ATOMS: atom_id res chain seq x y z
N ALA A 1 -3.59 6.73 15.85
CA ALA A 1 -5.01 7.01 16.10
C ALA A 1 -5.91 5.92 15.49
N LEU A 2 -6.04 5.84 14.16
CA LEU A 2 -6.87 4.83 13.49
C LEU A 2 -6.55 3.39 13.95
N HIS A 3 -5.28 3.00 13.90
CA HIS A 3 -4.86 1.64 14.28
C HIS A 3 -4.94 1.34 15.79
N ALA A 4 -5.34 2.32 16.61
CA ALA A 4 -5.56 2.15 18.05
C ALA A 4 -7.05 2.11 18.43
N VAL A 5 -7.95 2.18 17.43
CA VAL A 5 -9.39 2.03 17.66
C VAL A 5 -9.68 0.62 18.17
N ASP A 6 -10.37 0.54 19.30
CA ASP A 6 -10.95 -0.72 19.77
C ASP A 6 -12.13 -1.09 18.87
N VAL A 7 -11.87 -1.92 17.86
CA VAL A 7 -12.85 -2.33 16.86
C VAL A 7 -14.01 -3.11 17.46
N GLN A 8 -13.84 -3.76 18.61
CA GLN A 8 -14.93 -4.44 19.30
C GLN A 8 -15.85 -3.43 19.98
N ALA A 9 -15.27 -2.48 20.72
CA ALA A 9 -16.02 -1.45 21.42
C ALA A 9 -16.86 -0.56 20.49
N VAL A 10 -16.41 -0.35 19.24
CA VAL A 10 -17.14 0.43 18.23
C VAL A 10 -18.02 -0.42 17.30
N GLY A 11 -18.20 -1.72 17.57
CA GLY A 11 -19.10 -2.59 16.81
C GLY A 11 -18.59 -3.03 15.42
N LEU A 12 -17.28 -2.91 15.17
CA LEU A 12 -16.62 -3.32 13.93
C LEU A 12 -15.90 -4.67 14.04
N GLY A 13 -16.15 -5.45 15.09
CA GLY A 13 -15.47 -6.72 15.35
C GLY A 13 -15.60 -7.77 14.24
N GLU A 14 -16.66 -7.70 13.43
CA GLU A 14 -16.93 -8.59 12.30
C GLU A 14 -16.76 -7.91 10.93
N TYR A 15 -16.20 -6.69 10.89
CA TYR A 15 -16.08 -5.90 9.66
C TYR A 15 -15.13 -6.51 8.61
N GLY A 16 -14.23 -7.39 9.04
CA GLY A 16 -13.31 -8.11 8.17
C GLY A 16 -12.84 -9.40 8.81
N ARG A 17 -12.21 -10.27 8.02
CA ARG A 17 -11.63 -11.52 8.55
C ARG A 17 -10.33 -11.20 9.32
N PRO A 18 -10.22 -11.55 10.62
CA PRO A 18 -9.02 -11.28 11.41
C PRO A 18 -7.85 -12.26 11.11
N GLY A 19 -6.66 -11.97 11.65
CA GLY A 19 -5.42 -12.76 11.52
C GLY A 19 -4.87 -12.77 10.09
N ASN A 20 -3.81 -13.53 9.81
CA ASN A 20 -3.22 -13.94 8.52
C ASN A 20 -3.33 -12.92 7.36
N TYR A 21 -3.24 -11.62 7.65
CA TYR A 21 -3.66 -10.58 6.71
C TYR A 21 -2.79 -10.59 5.46
N PHE A 22 -1.47 -10.60 5.63
CA PHE A 22 -0.53 -10.57 4.50
C PHE A 22 -0.64 -11.83 3.63
N ALA A 23 -0.72 -13.02 4.22
CA ALA A 23 -0.89 -14.27 3.46
C ALA A 23 -2.19 -14.27 2.63
N ARG A 24 -3.31 -13.84 3.24
CA ARG A 24 -4.59 -13.75 2.52
C ARG A 24 -4.56 -12.72 1.41
N GLN A 25 -4.02 -11.54 1.69
CA GLN A 25 -3.99 -10.46 0.72
C GLN A 25 -3.02 -10.77 -0.41
N LEU A 26 -1.87 -11.38 -0.12
CA LEU A 26 -0.93 -11.87 -1.13
C LEU A 26 -1.65 -12.81 -2.09
N LYS A 27 -2.31 -13.86 -1.56
CA LYS A 27 -3.10 -14.79 -2.37
C LYS A 27 -4.13 -14.06 -3.25
N ARG A 28 -4.95 -13.19 -2.64
CA ARG A 28 -6.00 -12.45 -3.35
C ARG A 28 -5.45 -11.58 -4.48
N TRP A 29 -4.40 -10.80 -4.21
CA TRP A 29 -3.81 -9.91 -5.21
C TRP A 29 -3.07 -10.69 -6.29
N THR A 30 -2.48 -11.86 -5.98
CA THR A 30 -1.90 -12.76 -6.98
C THR A 30 -2.99 -13.28 -7.91
N GLU A 31 -4.10 -13.78 -7.38
CA GLU A 31 -5.25 -14.22 -8.18
C GLU A 31 -5.81 -13.10 -9.07
N GLN A 32 -5.92 -11.87 -8.53
CA GLN A 32 -6.37 -10.70 -9.29
C GLN A 32 -5.38 -10.27 -10.38
N TYR A 33 -4.06 -10.32 -10.10
CA TYR A 33 -3.04 -10.05 -11.10
C TYR A 33 -3.11 -11.07 -12.24
N ARG A 34 -3.15 -12.36 -11.93
CA ARG A 34 -3.28 -13.46 -12.91
C ARG A 34 -4.53 -13.29 -13.78
N ALA A 35 -5.67 -12.94 -13.19
CA ALA A 35 -6.92 -12.71 -13.92
C ALA A 35 -6.87 -11.46 -14.82
N SER A 36 -5.99 -10.51 -14.54
CA SER A 36 -5.84 -9.25 -15.29
C SER A 36 -4.57 -9.19 -16.14
N GLU A 37 -3.82 -10.27 -16.22
CA GLU A 37 -2.58 -10.34 -17.00
C GLU A 37 -2.86 -10.04 -18.48
N ILE A 38 -2.05 -9.13 -19.03
CA ILE A 38 -2.07 -8.75 -20.46
C ILE A 38 -0.87 -9.39 -21.15
N GLU A 39 0.30 -9.22 -20.52
CA GLU A 39 1.56 -9.84 -20.90
C GLU A 39 2.32 -10.25 -19.64
N ARG A 40 3.29 -11.15 -19.80
CA ARG A 40 4.13 -11.61 -18.70
C ARG A 40 5.13 -10.53 -18.30
N ILE A 41 5.15 -10.18 -17.01
CA ILE A 41 6.07 -9.18 -16.45
C ILE A 41 7.03 -9.88 -15.48
N GLU A 42 8.26 -10.15 -15.90
CA GLU A 42 9.23 -10.93 -15.08
C GLU A 42 9.50 -10.31 -13.71
N ALA A 43 9.48 -8.97 -13.59
CA ALA A 43 9.63 -8.30 -12.29
C ALA A 43 8.47 -8.62 -11.33
N MET A 44 7.24 -8.77 -11.85
CA MET A 44 6.07 -9.13 -11.05
C MET A 44 6.13 -10.60 -10.63
N GLU A 45 6.63 -11.47 -11.51
CA GLU A 45 6.83 -12.89 -11.23
C GLU A 45 7.86 -13.11 -10.13
N ALA A 46 8.99 -12.42 -10.22
CA ALA A 46 10.01 -12.43 -9.18
C ALA A 46 9.45 -11.91 -7.85
N LEU A 47 8.66 -10.84 -7.89
CA LEU A 47 8.07 -10.24 -6.68
C LEU A 47 7.05 -11.15 -6.01
N ILE A 48 6.17 -11.79 -6.78
CA ILE A 48 5.21 -12.78 -6.27
C ILE A 48 5.97 -13.93 -5.60
N GLY A 49 6.96 -14.53 -6.30
CA GLY A 49 7.72 -15.65 -5.75
C GLY A 49 8.50 -15.29 -4.49
N TRP A 50 9.10 -14.09 -4.45
CA TRP A 50 9.79 -13.63 -3.25
C TRP A 50 8.81 -13.41 -2.09
N LEU A 51 7.66 -12.76 -2.32
CA LEU A 51 6.66 -12.52 -1.28
C LEU A 51 6.08 -13.83 -0.72
N GLU A 52 5.84 -14.83 -1.57
CA GLU A 52 5.37 -16.14 -1.14
C GLU A 52 6.39 -16.86 -0.23
N ALA A 53 7.67 -16.72 -0.54
CA ALA A 53 8.76 -17.30 0.26
C ALA A 53 9.05 -16.55 1.57
N HIS A 54 8.69 -15.27 1.67
CA HIS A 54 9.07 -14.39 2.78
C HIS A 54 7.89 -13.85 3.58
N VAL A 55 6.67 -14.37 3.36
CA VAL A 55 5.49 -13.96 4.13
C VAL A 55 5.72 -14.18 5.63
N PRO A 56 5.66 -13.12 6.46
CA PRO A 56 5.82 -13.27 7.90
C PRO A 56 4.73 -14.15 8.50
N ALA A 57 5.08 -14.87 9.56
CA ALA A 57 4.10 -15.52 10.40
C ALA A 57 3.12 -14.46 10.95
N ASP A 58 1.86 -14.86 11.13
CA ASP A 58 0.86 -13.99 11.73
C ASP A 58 1.24 -13.64 13.17
N ASP A 59 1.46 -12.36 13.45
CA ASP A 59 1.77 -11.83 14.78
C ASP A 59 0.49 -11.55 15.61
N GLY A 60 -0.69 -11.85 15.04
CA GLY A 60 -1.99 -11.64 15.66
C GLY A 60 -2.45 -10.17 15.66
N ALA A 61 -1.71 -9.26 15.02
CA ALA A 61 -2.10 -7.86 14.97
C ALA A 61 -3.32 -7.65 14.06
N VAL A 62 -4.37 -7.09 14.65
CA VAL A 62 -5.60 -6.72 13.95
C VAL A 62 -5.95 -5.28 14.31
N ALA A 63 -6.17 -4.46 13.30
CA ALA A 63 -6.61 -3.09 13.42
C ALA A 63 -7.61 -2.77 12.31
N LEU A 64 -8.42 -1.72 12.50
CA LEU A 64 -9.11 -1.09 11.38
C LEU A 64 -8.04 -0.47 10.46
N VAL A 65 -8.01 -0.92 9.22
CA VAL A 65 -7.13 -0.38 8.17
C VAL A 65 -7.98 0.32 7.12
N HIS A 66 -7.51 1.47 6.65
CA HIS A 66 -8.14 2.25 5.59
C HIS A 66 -7.98 1.56 4.23
N GLY A 67 -6.83 0.94 3.98
CA GLY A 67 -6.54 0.25 2.72
C GLY A 67 -6.04 1.17 1.60
N ASP A 68 -6.36 2.46 1.62
CA ASP A 68 -5.76 3.50 0.76
C ASP A 68 -5.33 4.72 1.58
N TRP A 69 -4.52 4.50 2.62
CA TRP A 69 -4.09 5.59 3.51
C TRP A 69 -3.06 6.49 2.82
N ARG A 70 -3.52 7.65 2.32
CA ARG A 70 -2.71 8.65 1.61
C ARG A 70 -3.21 10.05 1.86
N ILE A 71 -2.36 11.05 1.62
CA ILE A 71 -2.68 12.46 1.91
C ILE A 71 -3.89 12.99 1.15
N ASP A 72 -4.13 12.47 -0.06
CA ASP A 72 -5.27 12.87 -0.91
C ASP A 72 -6.63 12.45 -0.34
N ASN A 73 -6.64 11.46 0.57
CA ASN A 73 -7.84 10.99 1.27
C ASN A 73 -8.03 11.68 2.63
N LEU A 74 -7.28 12.76 2.90
CA LEU A 74 -7.38 13.55 4.12
C LEU A 74 -7.95 14.93 3.81
N ILE A 75 -9.04 15.28 4.49
CA ILE A 75 -9.57 16.64 4.48
C ILE A 75 -8.92 17.41 5.62
N PHE A 76 -8.12 18.42 5.29
CA PHE A 76 -7.49 19.31 6.25
C PHE A 76 -8.39 20.49 6.61
N ASP A 77 -8.16 21.04 7.79
CA ASP A 77 -8.72 22.33 8.18
C ASP A 77 -8.16 23.44 7.28
N ALA A 78 -9.00 24.43 6.94
CA ALA A 78 -8.61 25.47 5.99
C ALA A 78 -7.49 26.39 6.50
N GLN A 79 -7.30 26.47 7.81
CA GLN A 79 -6.36 27.41 8.45
C GLN A 79 -5.22 26.70 9.18
N THR A 80 -5.34 25.40 9.43
CA THR A 80 -4.37 24.63 10.23
C THR A 80 -4.08 23.27 9.61
N PRO A 81 -2.90 22.66 9.87
CA PRO A 81 -2.57 21.33 9.33
C PRO A 81 -3.30 20.19 10.07
N ARG A 82 -4.47 20.46 10.66
CA ARG A 82 -5.26 19.47 11.38
C ARG A 82 -6.17 18.72 10.42
N ILE A 83 -6.16 17.40 10.50
CA ILE A 83 -7.08 16.54 9.75
C ILE A 83 -8.48 16.67 10.35
N ARG A 84 -9.48 17.00 9.52
CA ARG A 84 -10.90 17.13 9.87
C ARG A 84 -11.70 15.89 9.51
N ALA A 85 -11.33 15.21 8.43
CA ALA A 85 -11.95 13.95 8.02
C ALA A 85 -10.95 13.07 7.25
N VAL A 86 -11.19 11.77 7.32
CA VAL A 86 -10.60 10.76 6.43
C VAL A 86 -11.75 10.26 5.55
N VAL A 87 -11.53 10.21 4.24
CA VAL A 87 -12.56 9.83 3.25
C VAL A 87 -12.11 8.62 2.43
N ASP A 88 -13.02 8.07 1.63
CA ASP A 88 -12.76 6.95 0.72
C ASP A 88 -12.45 5.61 1.44
N TRP A 89 -13.40 5.19 2.28
CA TRP A 89 -13.31 3.98 3.10
C TRP A 89 -13.67 2.69 2.34
N GLU A 90 -13.81 2.72 1.01
CA GLU A 90 -14.33 1.56 0.25
C GLU A 90 -13.42 0.33 0.29
N LEU A 91 -12.11 0.55 0.52
CA LEU A 91 -11.10 -0.51 0.66
C LEU A 91 -10.82 -0.89 2.12
N SER A 92 -11.49 -0.24 3.06
CA SER A 92 -11.22 -0.44 4.48
C SER A 92 -11.68 -1.81 4.97
N THR A 93 -10.98 -2.35 5.97
CA THR A 93 -11.28 -3.66 6.55
C THR A 93 -10.58 -3.84 7.89
N LEU A 94 -10.72 -5.02 8.50
CA LEU A 94 -9.83 -5.46 9.57
C LEU A 94 -8.59 -6.10 8.97
N GLY A 95 -7.41 -5.58 9.33
CA GLY A 95 -6.16 -6.02 8.75
C GLY A 95 -4.95 -5.73 9.63
N HIS A 96 -3.77 -5.94 9.07
CA HIS A 96 -2.52 -5.67 9.77
C HIS A 96 -2.16 -4.19 9.64
N PRO A 97 -1.93 -3.45 10.74
CA PRO A 97 -1.77 -1.99 10.70
C PRO A 97 -0.56 -1.51 9.88
N LEU A 98 0.48 -2.34 9.76
CA LEU A 98 1.63 -2.01 8.92
C LEU A 98 1.31 -1.99 7.41
N SER A 99 0.16 -2.51 6.97
CA SER A 99 -0.22 -2.39 5.56
C SER A 99 -0.46 -0.94 5.16
N ASP A 100 -1.20 -0.18 5.98
CA ASP A 100 -1.45 1.24 5.74
C ASP A 100 -0.19 2.08 5.89
N LEU A 101 0.64 1.80 6.91
CA LEU A 101 1.92 2.48 7.09
C LEU A 101 2.86 2.21 5.90
N GLY A 102 2.94 0.96 5.45
CA GLY A 102 3.72 0.56 4.29
C GLY A 102 3.25 1.23 3.02
N TYR A 103 1.93 1.30 2.80
CA TYR A 103 1.35 1.97 1.64
C TYR A 103 1.66 3.48 1.64
N PHE A 104 1.56 4.13 2.80
CA PHE A 104 1.93 5.53 2.97
C PHE A 104 3.42 5.78 2.70
N CYS A 105 4.32 4.96 3.27
CA CYS A 105 5.77 5.10 3.08
C CYS A 105 6.21 4.74 1.66
N MET A 106 5.53 3.82 0.97
CA MET A 106 5.82 3.46 -0.42
C MET A 106 5.79 4.69 -1.35
N ALA A 107 4.91 5.65 -1.10
CA ALA A 107 4.84 6.91 -1.87
C ALA A 107 6.16 7.70 -1.84
N LEU A 108 6.96 7.55 -0.80
CA LEU A 108 8.28 8.19 -0.68
C LEU A 108 9.31 7.64 -1.67
N ARG A 109 9.12 6.39 -2.10
CA ARG A 109 10.02 5.63 -2.98
C ARG A 109 9.53 5.56 -4.42
N LEU A 110 8.27 5.89 -4.67
CA LEU A 110 7.70 5.96 -6.01
C LEU A 110 8.25 7.15 -6.78
N PRO A 111 8.59 7.00 -8.08
CA PRO A 111 9.00 8.10 -8.93
C PRO A 111 7.87 9.09 -9.13
N ARG A 112 8.22 10.35 -9.38
CA ARG A 112 7.25 11.37 -9.75
C ARG A 112 6.62 11.04 -11.10
N ASN A 113 5.33 10.78 -11.10
CA ASN A 113 4.58 10.46 -12.32
C ASN A 113 3.12 10.97 -12.19
N PRO A 114 2.50 11.47 -13.28
CA PRO A 114 1.15 12.03 -13.26
C PRO A 114 0.01 11.03 -13.06
N VAL A 115 0.25 9.72 -13.20
CA VAL A 115 -0.75 8.66 -12.98
C VAL A 115 -0.57 7.92 -11.65
N ILE A 116 0.67 7.73 -11.21
CA ILE A 116 1.00 7.16 -9.90
C ILE A 116 1.97 8.12 -9.21
N PRO A 117 1.46 9.08 -8.43
CA PRO A 117 2.30 10.12 -7.83
C PRO A 117 3.19 9.53 -6.73
N GLY A 118 4.43 10.00 -6.70
CA GLY A 118 5.43 9.62 -5.71
C GLY A 118 6.43 10.75 -5.45
N LEU A 119 7.29 10.57 -4.45
CA LEU A 119 8.22 11.59 -3.95
C LEU A 119 9.69 11.21 -4.10
N ALA A 120 10.03 10.17 -4.88
CA ALA A 120 11.42 9.84 -5.15
C ALA A 120 12.09 10.91 -6.03
N GLY A 121 13.39 11.14 -5.77
CA GLY A 121 14.22 12.10 -6.51
C GLY A 121 14.05 13.57 -6.11
N ILE A 122 13.29 13.87 -5.05
CA ILE A 122 13.14 15.23 -4.50
C ILE A 122 13.99 15.36 -3.24
N ASP A 123 14.57 16.54 -3.02
CA ASP A 123 15.15 16.87 -1.71
C ASP A 123 14.02 17.08 -0.68
N ARG A 124 13.64 15.97 -0.05
CA ARG A 124 12.59 15.95 0.98
C ARG A 124 13.00 16.72 2.22
N ALA A 125 14.29 16.78 2.55
CA ALA A 125 14.76 17.48 3.73
C ALA A 125 14.61 19.00 3.56
N GLU A 126 14.96 19.54 2.39
CA GLU A 126 14.75 20.95 2.05
C GLU A 126 13.26 21.35 2.12
N LEU A 127 12.37 20.43 1.73
CA LEU A 127 10.92 20.64 1.77
C LEU A 127 10.29 20.40 3.16
N GLY A 128 11.09 20.03 4.17
CA GLY A 128 10.58 19.71 5.51
C GLY A 128 9.76 18.40 5.58
N ILE A 129 9.87 17.54 4.56
CA ILE A 129 9.19 16.24 4.53
C ILE A 129 10.05 15.23 5.31
N PRO A 130 9.48 14.55 6.33
CA PRO A 130 10.24 13.62 7.15
C PRO A 130 10.76 12.44 6.34
N SER A 131 11.92 11.91 6.76
CA SER A 131 12.45 10.68 6.21
C SER A 131 11.55 9.48 6.53
N GLU A 132 11.66 8.41 5.74
CA GLU A 132 10.93 7.17 6.00
C GLU A 132 11.23 6.62 7.40
N ALA A 133 12.50 6.64 7.82
CA ALA A 133 12.91 6.23 9.16
C ALA A 133 12.27 7.10 10.27
N ALA A 134 12.16 8.41 10.07
CA ALA A 134 11.52 9.30 11.02
C ALA A 134 10.00 9.04 11.13
N ILE A 135 9.33 8.77 10.01
CA ILE A 135 7.90 8.39 9.99
C ILE A 135 7.69 7.08 10.75
N ILE A 136 8.51 6.06 10.49
CA ILE A 136 8.47 4.75 11.15
C ILE A 136 8.69 4.91 12.66
N ALA A 137 9.72 5.65 13.07
CA ALA A 137 10.03 5.89 14.48
C ALA A 137 8.87 6.60 15.19
N ARG A 138 8.30 7.63 14.57
CA ARG A 138 7.15 8.36 15.12
C ARG A 138 5.90 7.48 15.23
N TYR A 139 5.65 6.64 14.23
CA TYR A 139 4.56 5.67 14.28
C TYR A 139 4.75 4.67 15.43
N ALA A 140 5.98 4.17 15.62
CA ALA A 140 6.29 3.22 16.69
C ALA A 140 6.07 3.83 18.08
N GLU A 141 6.52 5.07 18.28
CA GLU A 141 6.29 5.82 19.52
C GLU A 141 4.79 5.98 19.82
N LEU A 142 3.98 6.35 18.83
CA LEU A 142 2.55 6.62 19.01
C LEU A 142 1.68 5.38 19.12
N SER A 143 2.08 4.28 18.48
CA SER A 143 1.32 3.02 18.47
C SER A 143 1.78 2.01 19.51
N GLY A 144 2.96 2.22 20.11
CA GLY A 144 3.62 1.22 20.95
C GLY A 144 4.11 -0.01 20.18
N ARG A 145 4.05 0.01 18.83
CA ARG A 145 4.40 -1.13 17.96
C ARG A 145 5.63 -0.81 17.15
N GLN A 146 6.69 -1.61 17.31
CA GLN A 146 7.84 -1.57 16.43
C GLN A 146 7.52 -2.27 15.10
N PRO A 147 7.59 -1.58 13.95
CA PRO A 147 7.39 -2.23 12.65
C PRO A 147 8.47 -3.28 12.39
N GLN A 148 8.05 -4.53 12.17
CA GLN A 148 8.93 -5.64 11.83
C GLN A 148 8.77 -6.01 10.35
N HIS A 149 9.74 -6.75 9.81
CA HIS A 149 9.73 -7.23 8.42
C HIS A 149 9.55 -6.12 7.37
N TRP A 150 10.09 -4.92 7.63
CA TRP A 150 9.83 -3.73 6.81
C TRP A 150 10.11 -3.89 5.31
N PRO A 151 11.20 -4.55 4.86
CA PRO A 151 11.41 -4.88 3.45
C PRO A 151 10.23 -5.64 2.82
N PHE A 152 9.69 -6.64 3.52
CA PHE A 152 8.51 -7.39 3.08
C PHE A 152 7.27 -6.48 3.02
N ILE A 153 7.06 -5.64 4.03
CA ILE A 153 5.89 -4.75 4.09
C ILE A 153 5.88 -3.77 2.91
N LEU A 154 7.03 -3.21 2.55
CA LEU A 154 7.16 -2.33 1.39
C LEU A 154 6.99 -3.10 0.08
N ALA A 155 7.68 -4.23 -0.08
CA ALA A 155 7.59 -5.08 -1.27
C ALA A 155 6.13 -5.51 -1.54
N PHE A 156 5.40 -5.90 -0.49
CA PHE A 156 3.98 -6.25 -0.55
C PHE A 156 3.11 -5.09 -1.04
N ASN A 157 3.38 -3.86 -0.58
CA ASN A 157 2.60 -2.69 -1.00
C ASN A 157 2.89 -2.30 -2.46
N PHE A 158 4.14 -2.41 -2.92
CA PHE A 158 4.48 -2.26 -4.33
C PHE A 158 3.79 -3.32 -5.19
N PHE A 159 3.82 -4.58 -4.77
CA PHE A 159 3.10 -5.67 -5.42
C PHE A 159 1.60 -5.39 -5.54
N ARG A 160 0.96 -5.00 -4.43
CA ARG A 160 -0.45 -4.64 -4.42
C ARG A 160 -0.77 -3.51 -5.40
N LEU A 161 0.04 -2.44 -5.40
CA LEU A 161 -0.14 -1.32 -6.31
C LEU A 161 0.02 -1.74 -7.78
N ALA A 162 1.02 -2.58 -8.08
CA ALA A 162 1.24 -3.13 -9.42
C ALA A 162 0.05 -4.00 -9.89
N ALA A 163 -0.50 -4.84 -9.01
CA ALA A 163 -1.69 -5.65 -9.30
C ALA A 163 -2.93 -4.78 -9.57
N ILE A 164 -3.14 -3.70 -8.80
CA ILE A 164 -4.23 -2.74 -9.03
C ILE A 164 -4.06 -2.06 -10.39
N ALA A 165 -2.85 -1.57 -10.69
CA ALA A 165 -2.53 -0.91 -11.95
C ALA A 165 -2.74 -1.85 -13.15
N GLN A 166 -2.36 -3.13 -13.04
CA GLN A 166 -2.62 -4.16 -14.05
C GLN A 166 -4.13 -4.34 -14.27
N GLY A 167 -4.93 -4.40 -13.21
CA GLY A 167 -6.38 -4.49 -13.30
C GLY A 167 -7.02 -3.30 -14.03
N VAL A 168 -6.52 -2.08 -13.78
CA VAL A 168 -6.95 -0.87 -14.52
C VAL A 168 -6.58 -0.97 -15.99
N ALA A 169 -5.35 -1.36 -16.30
CA ALA A 169 -4.90 -1.54 -17.68
C ALA A 169 -5.73 -2.58 -18.43
N LYS A 170 -6.02 -3.73 -17.81
CA LYS A 170 -6.84 -4.79 -18.42
C LYS A 170 -8.24 -4.28 -18.76
N ARG A 171 -8.90 -3.57 -17.85
CA ARG A 171 -10.23 -2.99 -18.12
C ARG A 171 -10.21 -2.00 -19.28
N ALA A 172 -9.13 -1.27 -19.46
CA ALA A 172 -8.97 -0.36 -20.61
C ALA A 172 -8.85 -1.11 -21.93
N THR A 173 -8.10 -2.21 -21.98
CA THR A 173 -8.02 -3.06 -23.19
C THR A 173 -9.37 -3.66 -23.59
N GLN A 174 -10.31 -3.78 -22.64
CA GLN A 174 -11.65 -4.31 -22.86
C GLN A 174 -12.68 -3.22 -23.22
N GLY A 175 -12.26 -1.96 -23.39
CA GLY A 175 -13.16 -0.83 -23.63
C GLY A 175 -14.03 -0.44 -22.42
N ASN A 176 -13.74 -1.00 -21.25
CA ASN A 176 -14.50 -0.81 -20.01
C ASN A 176 -13.84 0.19 -19.03
N ALA A 177 -12.87 1.00 -19.48
CA ALA A 177 -12.27 2.04 -18.66
C ALA A 177 -12.81 3.42 -19.04
N SER A 178 -13.37 4.13 -18.06
CA SER A 178 -13.66 5.57 -18.15
C SER A 178 -12.39 6.43 -18.02
N ASN A 179 -11.25 5.83 -17.65
CA ASN A 179 -10.00 6.53 -17.39
C ASN A 179 -9.19 6.70 -18.69
N THR A 180 -9.06 7.95 -19.15
CA THR A 180 -8.30 8.35 -20.35
C THR A 180 -6.79 8.08 -20.23
N ARG A 181 -6.27 7.82 -19.03
CA ARG A 181 -4.84 7.53 -18.77
C ARG A 181 -4.57 6.07 -18.39
N ALA A 182 -5.53 5.16 -18.60
CA ALA A 182 -5.36 3.78 -18.17
C ALA A 182 -4.17 3.05 -18.84
N GLU A 183 -3.81 3.42 -20.07
CA GLU A 183 -2.59 2.92 -20.72
C GLU A 183 -1.31 3.40 -20.01
N GLU A 184 -1.26 4.66 -19.56
CA GLU A 184 -0.14 5.19 -18.78
C GLU A 184 0.01 4.46 -17.45
N VAL A 185 -1.11 4.11 -16.80
CA VAL A 185 -1.13 3.29 -15.58
C VAL A 185 -0.56 1.90 -15.86
N GLY A 186 -0.93 1.26 -16.97
CA GLY A 186 -0.40 -0.04 -17.37
C GLY A 186 1.11 -0.04 -17.57
N ARG A 187 1.66 1.02 -18.18
CA ARG A 187 3.11 1.17 -18.37
C ARG A 187 3.90 1.27 -17.05
N MET A 188 3.24 1.62 -15.95
CA MET A 188 3.88 1.69 -14.64
C MET A 188 3.99 0.33 -13.95
N VAL A 189 3.21 -0.69 -14.32
CA VAL A 189 3.23 -2.01 -13.68
C VAL A 189 4.65 -2.61 -13.57
N PRO A 190 5.45 -2.72 -14.66
CA PRO A 190 6.81 -3.25 -14.56
C PRO A 190 7.72 -2.40 -13.67
N VAL A 191 7.57 -1.07 -13.67
CA VAL A 191 8.36 -0.15 -12.85
C VAL A 191 8.04 -0.33 -11.38
N VAL A 192 6.76 -0.37 -11.02
CA VAL A 192 6.29 -0.56 -9.64
C VAL A 192 6.72 -1.95 -9.12
N ALA A 193 6.61 -3.00 -9.94
CA ALA A 193 7.07 -4.34 -9.57
C ALA A 193 8.60 -4.39 -9.32
N ALA A 194 9.40 -3.73 -10.18
CA ALA A 194 10.85 -3.66 -9.99
C ALA A 194 11.23 -2.90 -8.71
N LEU A 195 10.50 -1.83 -8.34
CA LEU A 195 10.70 -1.13 -7.07
C LEU A 195 10.34 -2.02 -5.87
N GLY A 196 9.31 -2.85 -5.99
CA GLY A 196 8.99 -3.88 -4.99
C GLY A 196 10.14 -4.86 -4.78
N MET A 197 10.77 -5.32 -5.87
CA MET A 197 11.94 -6.18 -5.79
C MET A 197 13.17 -5.48 -5.18
N ALA A 198 13.38 -4.21 -5.52
CA ALA A 198 14.45 -3.42 -4.90
C ALA A 198 14.23 -3.30 -3.37
N ALA A 199 13.02 -2.99 -2.94
CA ALA A 199 12.67 -2.93 -1.51
C ALA A 199 12.84 -4.29 -0.80
N ALA A 200 12.49 -5.39 -1.47
CA ALA A 200 12.71 -6.75 -0.97
C ALA A 200 14.20 -7.09 -0.72
N SER A 201 15.11 -6.44 -1.46
CA SER A 201 16.55 -6.72 -1.45
C SER A 201 17.32 -5.89 -0.40
N GLU A 202 16.63 -5.02 0.34
CA GLU A 202 17.20 -4.19 1.41
C GLU A 202 17.30 -4.91 2.77
N GLY A 203 16.83 -6.16 2.84
CA GLY A 203 16.77 -6.99 4.06
C GLY A 203 17.78 -8.12 4.10
#